data_AF-A0AAU4DWY7-F1
#
_entry.id   AF-A0AAU4DWY7-F1
#
_cell.length_a   1.000
_cell.length_b   1.000
_cell.length_c   1.000
_cell.angle_alpha   90.00
_cell.angle_beta   90.00
_cell.angle_gamma   90.00
#
_symmetry.space_group_name_H-M   'P 1'
#
loop_
_entity.id
_entity.type
_entity.pdbx_description
1 polymer ?
#
loop_
_entity_poly.entity_id
_entity_poly.type
_entity_poly.pdbx_seq_one_letter_code
_entity_poly.pdbx_strand_id
1 'polypeptide(L)'
;MSAQPAEHGGGRFGLPPMDTVQELRAALQAGYGFAGDAEHLDGELAAQLLRRVPVDQVADVAEVGTVIDLAAVAEIVAAYRGRVLLAADRDVADAVDETVYDLLARQGAE
;
A
#
# COMPACT_ATOMS: atom_id res chain seq x y z
N MET A 1 -20.27 28.38 8.16
CA MET A 1 -19.74 27.78 6.92
C MET A 1 -19.34 26.37 7.25
N SER A 2 -20.11 25.38 6.82
CA SER A 2 -19.82 23.97 7.07
C SER A 2 -19.07 23.43 5.85
N ALA A 3 -17.79 23.09 6.00
CA ALA A 3 -17.05 22.41 4.95
C ALA A 3 -17.60 20.99 4.82
N GLN A 4 -18.40 20.72 3.78
CA GLN A 4 -18.71 19.34 3.40
C GLN A 4 -17.40 18.69 2.93
N PRO A 5 -17.00 17.53 3.47
CA PRO A 5 -15.90 16.79 2.90
C PRO A 5 -16.30 16.41 1.48
N ALA A 6 -15.40 16.68 0.54
CA ALA A 6 -15.56 16.33 -0.85
C ALA A 6 -16.05 14.87 -0.95
N GLU A 7 -17.08 14.67 -1.75
CA GLU A 7 -17.52 13.34 -2.16
C GLU A 7 -16.27 12.62 -2.68
N HIS A 8 -15.79 11.61 -1.96
CA HIS A 8 -14.66 10.79 -2.35
C HIS A 8 -15.13 9.93 -3.52
N GLY A 9 -15.13 10.56 -4.69
CA GLY A 9 -15.61 10.01 -5.94
C GLY A 9 -14.88 8.72 -6.22
N GLY A 10 -15.67 7.68 -6.51
CA GLY A 10 -15.16 6.47 -7.15
C GLY A 10 -14.24 6.90 -8.29
N GLY A 11 -12.96 6.54 -8.15
CA GLY A 11 -11.91 7.03 -9.03
C GLY A 11 -12.12 6.58 -10.49
N ARG A 12 -11.26 7.07 -11.38
CA ARG A 12 -11.20 6.76 -12.84
C ARG A 12 -11.41 5.27 -13.21
N PHE A 13 -11.21 4.36 -12.27
CA PHE A 13 -11.30 2.90 -12.43
C PHE A 13 -12.44 2.22 -11.64
N GLY A 14 -13.38 2.98 -11.06
CA GLY A 14 -14.47 2.42 -10.24
C GLY A 14 -14.01 1.83 -8.91
N LEU A 15 -12.85 2.26 -8.42
CA LEU A 15 -12.23 1.75 -7.19
C LEU A 15 -12.93 2.29 -5.94
N PRO A 16 -12.97 1.50 -4.84
CA PRO A 16 -13.41 1.98 -3.55
C PRO A 16 -12.43 3.03 -2.98
N PRO A 17 -12.82 3.77 -1.94
CA PRO A 17 -11.89 4.57 -1.14
C PRO A 17 -10.73 3.72 -0.63
N MET A 18 -9.55 4.32 -0.47
CA MET A 18 -8.32 3.64 -0.04
C MET A 18 -7.42 4.59 0.76
N ASP A 19 -8.02 5.48 1.54
CA ASP A 19 -7.29 6.53 2.27
C ASP A 19 -6.87 6.04 3.67
N THR A 20 -7.43 4.92 4.11
CA THR A 20 -7.05 4.22 5.34
C THR A 20 -6.55 2.80 5.08
N VAL A 21 -5.80 2.26 6.05
CA VAL A 21 -5.36 0.85 6.04
C VAL A 21 -6.53 -0.12 5.90
N GLN A 22 -7.66 0.13 6.58
CA GLN A 22 -8.80 -0.78 6.55
C GLN A 22 -9.51 -0.77 5.19
N GLU A 23 -9.66 0.41 4.60
CA GLU A 23 -10.22 0.55 3.26
C GLU A 23 -9.33 -0.12 2.20
N LEU A 24 -8.01 0.08 2.30
CA LEU A 24 -7.05 -0.56 1.40
C LEU A 24 -7.08 -2.10 1.55
N ARG A 25 -7.09 -2.60 2.78
CA ARG A 25 -7.23 -4.05 3.05
C ARG A 25 -8.52 -4.60 2.45
N ALA A 26 -9.64 -3.91 2.63
CA ALA A 26 -10.93 -4.33 2.07
C ALA A 26 -10.89 -4.35 0.53
N ALA A 27 -10.24 -3.37 -0.10
CA ALA A 27 -10.06 -3.35 -1.55
C ALA A 27 -9.23 -4.56 -2.04
N LEU A 28 -8.12 -4.86 -1.36
CA LEU A 28 -7.28 -6.01 -1.72
C LEU A 28 -8.02 -7.35 -1.54
N GLN A 29 -8.77 -7.50 -0.45
CA GLN A 29 -9.61 -8.68 -0.21
C GLN A 29 -10.75 -8.84 -1.21
N ALA A 30 -11.23 -7.73 -1.78
CA ALA A 30 -12.21 -7.73 -2.85
C ALA A 30 -11.61 -8.01 -4.24
N GLY A 31 -10.28 -8.21 -4.33
CA GLY A 31 -9.58 -8.58 -5.56
C GLY A 31 -9.20 -7.40 -6.45
N TYR A 32 -9.13 -6.18 -5.92
CA TYR A 32 -8.70 -5.00 -6.70
C TYR A 32 -7.17 -4.90 -6.86
N GLY A 33 -6.38 -5.69 -6.14
CA GLY A 33 -4.91 -5.73 -6.24
C GLY A 33 -4.40 -7.01 -6.88
N PHE A 34 -3.08 -7.23 -6.80
CA PHE A 34 -2.47 -8.48 -7.24
C PHE A 34 -2.71 -9.59 -6.22
N ALA A 35 -2.65 -10.85 -6.67
CA ALA A 35 -2.83 -12.00 -5.79
C ALA A 35 -1.77 -12.00 -4.67
N GLY A 36 -2.20 -12.12 -3.42
CA GLY A 36 -1.33 -12.13 -2.25
C GLY A 36 -1.05 -10.75 -1.64
N ASP A 37 -1.47 -9.65 -2.26
CA ASP A 37 -1.23 -8.31 -1.74
C ASP A 37 -1.89 -8.08 -0.37
N ALA A 38 -3.06 -8.69 -0.11
CA ALA A 38 -3.75 -8.55 1.18
C ALA A 38 -2.93 -9.14 2.34
N GLU A 39 -2.42 -10.35 2.15
CA GLU A 39 -1.59 -11.05 3.13
C GLU A 39 -0.24 -10.34 3.32
N HIS A 40 0.34 -9.81 2.24
CA HIS A 40 1.61 -9.11 2.30
C HIS A 40 1.49 -7.77 3.03
N LEU A 41 0.42 -7.01 2.77
CA LEU A 41 0.09 -5.78 3.50
C LEU A 41 -0.01 -6.05 5.00
N ASP A 42 -0.75 -7.09 5.39
CA ASP A 42 -0.93 -7.45 6.80
C ASP A 42 0.39 -7.87 7.46
N GLY A 43 1.23 -8.60 6.73
CA GLY A 43 2.57 -8.98 7.20
C GLY A 43 3.49 -7.78 7.42
N GLU A 44 3.53 -6.84 6.47
CA GLU A 44 4.33 -5.62 6.59
C GLU A 44 3.86 -4.72 7.73
N LEU A 45 2.54 -4.53 7.87
CA LEU A 45 1.98 -3.76 8.98
C LEU A 45 2.28 -4.42 10.33
N ALA A 46 2.15 -5.74 10.44
CA ALA A 46 2.49 -6.46 11.66
C ALA A 46 3.98 -6.31 12.00
N ALA A 47 4.87 -6.47 11.02
CA ALA A 47 6.30 -6.26 11.20
C ALA A 47 6.62 -4.82 11.65
N GLN A 48 5.95 -3.83 11.07
CA GLN A 48 6.12 -2.43 11.43
C GLN A 48 5.62 -2.13 12.85
N LEU A 49 4.51 -2.71 13.27
CA LEU A 49 3.99 -2.56 14.62
C LEU A 49 4.87 -3.24 15.67
N LEU A 50 5.56 -4.32 15.30
CA LEU A 50 6.56 -4.97 16.15
C LEU A 50 7.87 -4.18 16.20
N ARG A 51 8.19 -3.41 15.14
CA ARG A 51 9.37 -2.54 15.06
C ARG A 51 9.15 -1.24 15.85
N ARG A 52 9.35 -1.36 17.15
CA ARG A 52 9.31 -0.25 18.11
C ARG A 52 10.48 0.72 17.92
N VAL A 53 10.20 2.02 17.72
CA VAL A 53 11.22 3.08 17.61
C VAL A 53 11.48 3.69 18.99
N PRO A 54 12.75 3.81 19.44
CA PRO A 54 13.07 4.47 20.71
C PRO A 54 12.62 5.93 20.72
N VAL A 55 11.94 6.35 21.78
CA VAL A 55 11.46 7.73 21.94
C VAL A 55 12.60 8.75 22.01
N ASP A 56 13.80 8.40 22.48
CA ASP A 56 14.94 9.34 22.52
C ASP A 56 15.38 9.87 21.13
N GLN A 57 14.93 9.25 20.04
CA GLN A 57 15.14 9.74 18.66
C GLN A 57 14.02 10.67 18.17
N VAL A 58 12.95 10.80 18.95
CA VAL A 58 11.83 11.72 18.73
C VAL A 58 11.98 12.84 19.75
N ALA A 59 12.41 14.01 19.30
CA ALA A 59 12.56 15.16 20.19
C ALA A 59 11.23 15.40 20.94
N ASP A 60 11.28 15.27 22.26
CA ASP A 60 10.26 15.66 23.24
C ASP A 60 9.15 14.62 23.55
N VAL A 61 9.49 13.57 24.31
CA VAL A 61 8.53 12.88 25.19
C VAL A 61 9.25 12.43 26.47
N ALA A 62 8.84 12.94 27.63
CA ALA A 62 9.50 12.72 28.93
C ALA A 62 9.28 11.30 29.53
N GLU A 63 8.76 10.35 28.75
CA GLU A 63 8.47 8.98 29.18
C GLU A 63 9.19 8.00 28.25
N VAL A 64 10.01 7.12 28.82
CA VAL A 64 10.76 6.09 28.07
C VAL A 64 9.78 5.06 27.56
N GLY A 65 9.22 5.34 26.39
CA GLY A 65 8.35 4.46 25.63
C GLY A 65 8.94 4.20 24.26
N THR A 66 8.30 3.31 23.51
CA THR A 66 8.60 3.12 22.09
C THR A 66 7.39 3.56 21.30
N VAL A 67 7.59 4.27 20.19
CA VAL A 67 6.49 4.70 19.31
C VAL A 67 6.46 3.86 18.04
N ILE A 68 5.28 3.82 17.43
CA ILE A 68 5.11 3.31 16.06
C ILE A 68 5.50 4.45 15.12
N ASP A 69 6.38 4.15 14.17
CA ASP A 69 6.71 5.07 13.09
C ASP A 69 5.55 5.12 12.08
N LEU A 70 4.75 6.18 12.20
CA LEU A 70 3.58 6.42 11.35
C LEU A 70 3.96 6.83 9.91
N ALA A 71 5.16 7.37 9.69
CA ALA A 71 5.63 7.70 8.35
C ALA A 71 5.86 6.41 7.54
N ALA A 72 6.54 5.43 8.15
CA ALA A 72 6.72 4.12 7.54
C ALA A 72 5.37 3.41 7.29
N VAL A 73 4.39 3.53 8.19
CA VAL A 73 3.03 2.97 7.96
C VAL A 73 2.36 3.65 6.76
N ALA A 74 2.47 4.98 6.64
CA ALA A 74 1.91 5.72 5.52
C ALA A 74 2.57 5.35 4.19
N GLU A 75 3.88 5.08 4.17
CA GLU A 75 4.61 4.59 3.00
C GLU A 75 4.11 3.22 2.53
N ILE A 76 3.88 2.29 3.47
CA ILE A 76 3.28 0.98 3.17
C ILE A 76 1.91 1.20 2.51
N VAL A 77 1.02 1.99 3.11
CA VAL A 77 -0.32 2.28 2.56
C VAL A 77 -0.22 2.88 1.14
N ALA A 78 0.67 3.84 0.93
CA ALA A 78 0.86 4.47 -0.37
C ALA A 78 1.34 3.47 -1.43
N ALA A 79 2.25 2.57 -1.07
CA ALA A 79 2.76 1.53 -1.98
C ALA A 79 1.64 0.60 -2.47
N TYR A 80 0.82 0.07 -1.55
CA TYR A 80 -0.28 -0.84 -1.90
C TYR A 80 -1.42 -0.13 -2.65
N ARG A 81 -1.71 1.14 -2.31
CA ARG A 81 -2.64 1.96 -3.11
C ARG A 81 -2.15 2.09 -4.55
N GLY A 82 -0.84 2.28 -4.74
CA GLY A 82 -0.20 2.29 -6.06
C GLY A 82 -0.37 0.97 -6.81
N ARG A 83 -0.21 -0.17 -6.12
CA ARG A 83 -0.43 -1.50 -6.72
C ARG A 83 -1.88 -1.71 -7.15
N VAL A 84 -2.85 -1.31 -6.32
CA VAL A 84 -4.28 -1.38 -6.70
C VAL A 84 -4.56 -0.51 -7.93
N LEU A 85 -4.01 0.70 -7.99
CA LEU A 85 -4.18 1.57 -9.16
C LEU A 85 -3.55 0.99 -10.43
N LEU A 86 -2.38 0.36 -10.30
CA LEU A 86 -1.71 -0.33 -11.40
C LEU A 86 -2.52 -1.54 -11.88
N ALA A 87 -3.00 -2.39 -10.97
CA ALA A 87 -3.82 -3.55 -11.32
C ALA A 87 -5.16 -3.16 -11.98
N ALA A 88 -5.69 -1.98 -11.63
CA ALA A 88 -6.89 -1.44 -12.25
C ALA A 88 -6.66 -0.90 -13.68
N ASP A 89 -5.42 -0.55 -14.03
CA ASP A 89 -5.02 -0.11 -15.37
C ASP A 89 -4.48 -1.31 -16.18
N ARG A 90 -5.40 -2.05 -16.83
CA ARG A 90 -5.05 -3.29 -17.53
C ARG A 90 -4.02 -3.11 -18.63
N ASP A 91 -4.08 -2.00 -19.38
CA ASP A 91 -3.14 -1.75 -20.48
C ASP A 91 -1.71 -1.63 -19.95
N VAL A 92 -1.55 -0.95 -18.80
CA VAL A 92 -0.24 -0.82 -18.14
C VAL A 92 0.18 -2.15 -17.52
N ALA A 93 -0.74 -2.87 -16.86
CA ALA A 93 -0.44 -4.16 -16.25
C ALA A 93 0.03 -5.19 -17.30
N ASP A 94 -0.67 -5.28 -18.43
CA ASP A 94 -0.33 -6.20 -19.52
C ASP A 94 1.05 -5.87 -20.13
N ALA A 95 1.37 -4.59 -20.30
CA ALA A 95 2.68 -4.14 -20.81
C ALA A 95 3.83 -4.48 -19.84
N VAL A 96 3.59 -4.39 -18.53
CA VAL A 96 4.55 -4.80 -17.51
C VAL A 96 4.77 -6.31 -17.56
N ASP A 97 3.70 -7.10 -17.64
CA ASP A 97 3.79 -8.57 -17.72
C ASP A 97 4.54 -9.03 -18.97
N GLU A 98 4.28 -8.42 -20.14
CA GLU A 98 5.03 -8.69 -21.37
C GLU A 98 6.53 -8.41 -21.19
N THR A 99 6.86 -7.26 -20.60
CA THR A 99 8.27 -6.87 -20.36
C THR A 99 8.97 -7.84 -19.42
N VAL A 100 8.29 -8.28 -18.36
CA VAL A 100 8.83 -9.25 -17.39
C VAL A 100 9.04 -10.61 -18.05
N TYR A 101 8.07 -11.08 -18.85
CA TYR A 101 8.20 -12.32 -19.61
C TYR A 101 9.42 -12.29 -20.52
N ASP A 102 9.60 -11.20 -21.27
CA ASP A 102 10.75 -10.98 -22.15
C ASP A 102 12.09 -11.02 -21.41
N LEU A 103 12.16 -10.39 -20.24
CA LEU A 103 13.38 -10.38 -19.41
C LEU A 103 13.73 -11.78 -18.92
N LEU A 104 12.74 -12.52 -18.42
CA LEU A 104 12.93 -13.88 -17.93
C LEU A 104 13.32 -14.85 -19.06
N ALA A 105 12.73 -14.69 -20.24
CA ALA A 105 13.09 -15.47 -21.43
C ALA A 105 14.55 -15.23 -21.84
N ARG A 106 15.06 -13.99 -21.70
CA ARG A 106 16.47 -13.66 -21.96
C ARG A 106 17.40 -14.26 -20.90
N GLN A 107 17.02 -14.21 -19.61
CA GLN A 107 17.83 -14.76 -18.52
C GLN A 107 17.89 -16.29 -18.51
N GLY A 108 16.87 -16.98 -19.04
CA GLY A 108 16.87 -18.44 -19.16
C GLY A 108 17.60 -18.98 -20.40
N ALA A 109 18.07 -18.10 -21.29
CA ALA A 109 18.81 -18.45 -22.51
C ALA A 109 20.33 -18.32 -22.37
N GLU A 110 20.82 -17.80 -21.24
CA GLU A 110 22.24 -17.74 -20.84
C GLU A 110 22.64 -18.94 -19.96
#